data_AF-A0A0P4V3V2-F1
#
_entry.id   AF-A0A0P4V3V2-F1
#
_cell.length_a   1.000
_cell.length_b   1.000
_cell.length_c   1.000
_cell.angle_alpha   90.00
_cell.angle_beta   90.00
_cell.angle_gamma   90.00
#
_symmetry.space_group_name_H-M   'P 1'
#
loop_
_entity.id
_entity.type
_entity.pdbx_description
1 polymer ?
#
loop_
_entity_poly.entity_id
_entity_poly.type
_entity_poly.pdbx_seq_one_letter_code
_entity_poly.pdbx_strand_id
1 'polypeptide(L)'
;MPEIRDFGVSIEEYLEGLEAGIDVLELKRLEASGIPTSMALEVMTIADRVQAGTATPEEIVRGLQILTPSMRRQLIEEENL
;
A
#
# COMPACT_ATOMS: atom_id res chain seq x y z
N MET A 1 19.61 -15.92 2.66
CA MET A 1 18.79 -15.85 1.44
C MET A 1 17.58 -14.98 1.73
N PRO A 2 17.17 -14.08 0.84
CA PRO A 2 15.86 -13.46 0.96
C PRO A 2 14.80 -14.57 0.91
N GLU A 3 13.89 -14.57 1.86
CA GLU A 3 12.75 -15.48 1.87
C GLU A 3 11.77 -15.00 0.81
N ILE A 4 11.58 -15.79 -0.25
CA ILE A 4 10.57 -15.51 -1.28
C ILE A 4 9.21 -15.85 -0.64
N ARG A 5 8.33 -14.86 -0.55
CA ARG A 5 6.97 -15.06 -0.04
C ARG A 5 6.02 -15.30 -1.21
N ASP A 6 5.25 -16.38 -1.11
CA ASP A 6 4.13 -16.65 -1.99
C ASP A 6 2.86 -16.03 -1.40
N PHE A 7 2.23 -15.13 -2.15
CA PHE A 7 0.97 -14.49 -1.76
C PHE A 7 -0.27 -15.18 -2.35
N GLY A 8 -0.10 -16.31 -3.05
CA GLY A 8 -1.19 -17.07 -3.66
C GLY A 8 -1.86 -16.34 -4.84
N VAL A 9 -1.18 -15.36 -5.43
CA VAL A 9 -1.69 -14.57 -6.56
C VAL A 9 -1.61 -15.43 -7.83
N SER A 10 -2.76 -15.64 -8.46
CA SER A 10 -2.83 -16.33 -9.76
C SER A 10 -2.26 -15.46 -10.89
N ILE A 11 -1.93 -16.07 -12.03
CA ILE A 11 -1.46 -15.31 -13.20
C ILE A 11 -2.59 -14.39 -13.68
N GLU A 12 -3.83 -14.87 -13.67
CA GLU A 12 -5.01 -14.13 -14.08
C GLU A 12 -5.21 -12.88 -13.20
N GLU A 13 -5.17 -13.03 -11.87
CA GLU A 13 -5.28 -11.91 -10.93
C GLU A 13 -4.13 -10.89 -11.11
N TYR A 14 -2.91 -11.38 -11.35
CA TYR A 14 -1.77 -10.51 -11.63
C TYR A 14 -1.97 -9.69 -12.92
N LEU A 15 -2.44 -10.33 -14.00
CA LEU A 15 -2.68 -9.66 -15.28
C LEU A 15 -3.86 -8.68 -15.21
N GLU A 16 -4.95 -9.03 -14.53
CA GLU A 16 -6.08 -8.11 -14.29
C GLU A 16 -5.63 -6.87 -13.50
N GLY A 17 -4.78 -7.07 -12.49
CA GLY A 17 -4.18 -5.98 -11.73
C GLY A 17 -3.32 -5.06 -12.59
N LEU A 18 -2.45 -5.64 -13.43
CA LEU A 18 -1.63 -4.86 -14.37
C LEU A 18 -2.48 -4.05 -15.35
N GLU A 19 -3.56 -4.61 -15.88
CA GLU A 19 -4.51 -3.88 -16.73
C GLU A 19 -5.17 -2.71 -15.98
N ALA A 20 -5.46 -2.89 -14.69
CA ALA A 20 -5.97 -1.84 -13.82
C ALA A 20 -4.89 -0.85 -13.32
N GLY A 21 -3.62 -1.05 -13.65
CA GLY A 21 -2.49 -0.24 -13.16
C GLY A 21 -2.13 -0.47 -11.69
N ILE A 22 -2.49 -1.64 -11.14
CA ILE A 22 -2.26 -2.01 -9.74
C ILE A 22 -1.19 -3.11 -9.67
N ASP A 23 -0.10 -2.85 -8.93
CA ASP A 23 0.82 -3.91 -8.52
C ASP A 23 0.18 -4.75 -7.42
N VAL A 24 -0.47 -5.85 -7.82
CA VAL A 24 -1.21 -6.74 -6.91
C VAL A 24 -0.27 -7.39 -5.89
N LEU A 25 0.97 -7.72 -6.27
CA LEU A 25 1.92 -8.34 -5.35
C LEU A 25 2.31 -7.36 -4.24
N GLU A 26 2.52 -6.09 -4.59
CA GLU A 26 2.76 -5.04 -3.61
C GLU A 26 1.54 -4.80 -2.71
N LEU A 27 0.33 -4.78 -3.28
CA LEU A 27 -0.89 -4.66 -2.51
C LEU A 27 -1.01 -5.79 -1.48
N LYS A 28 -0.85 -7.05 -1.90
CA LYS A 28 -0.89 -8.21 -0.99
C LYS A 28 0.22 -8.15 0.06
N ARG A 29 1.41 -7.65 -0.29
CA ARG A 29 2.51 -7.45 0.66
C ARG A 29 2.14 -6.45 1.76
N LEU A 30 1.51 -5.33 1.40
CA LEU A 30 1.05 -4.30 2.33
C LEU A 30 -0.10 -4.83 3.20
N GLU A 31 -1.07 -5.53 2.61
CA GLU A 31 -2.17 -6.16 3.34
C GLU A 31 -1.65 -7.19 4.37
N ALA A 32 -0.69 -8.03 3.97
CA ALA A 32 -0.03 -8.99 4.86
C ALA A 32 0.74 -8.32 6.02
N SER A 33 1.07 -7.04 5.90
CA SER A 33 1.67 -6.22 6.98
C SER A 33 0.63 -5.55 7.90
N GLY A 34 -0.66 -5.86 7.70
CA GLY A 34 -1.77 -5.32 8.48
C GLY A 34 -2.15 -3.89 8.09
N ILE A 35 -1.98 -3.53 6.82
CA ILE A 35 -2.46 -2.27 6.26
C ILE A 35 -3.79 -2.56 5.55
N PRO A 36 -4.90 -1.87 5.88
CA PRO A 36 -6.16 -2.02 5.16
C PRO A 36 -6.01 -1.70 3.66
N THR A 37 -6.76 -2.39 2.80
CA THR A 37 -6.69 -2.25 1.33
C THR A 37 -6.77 -0.79 0.86
N SER A 38 -7.69 0.01 1.43
CA SER A 38 -7.83 1.43 1.06
C SER A 38 -6.56 2.23 1.34
N MET A 39 -5.97 2.07 2.53
CA MET A 39 -4.73 2.73 2.91
C MET A 39 -3.52 2.19 2.15
N ALA A 40 -3.51 0.91 1.79
CA ALA A 40 -2.44 0.32 0.97
C ALA A 40 -2.43 0.96 -0.44
N LEU A 41 -3.60 1.06 -1.08
CA LEU A 41 -3.74 1.75 -2.37
C LEU A 41 -3.37 3.24 -2.28
N GLU A 42 -3.71 3.90 -1.16
CA GLU A 42 -3.30 5.28 -0.90
C GLU A 42 -1.77 5.42 -0.84
N VAL A 43 -1.09 4.54 -0.11
CA VAL A 43 0.38 4.53 -0.03
C VAL A 43 1.03 4.23 -1.38
N MET A 44 0.48 3.29 -2.16
CA MET A 44 0.99 2.99 -3.49
C MET A 44 0.90 4.23 -4.40
N THR A 45 -0.24 4.93 -4.37
CA THR A 45 -0.41 6.20 -5.10
C THR A 45 0.59 7.27 -4.65
N ILE A 46 0.82 7.40 -3.34
CA ILE A 46 1.82 8.33 -2.79
C ILE A 46 3.23 7.92 -3.25
N ALA A 47 3.56 6.63 -3.23
CA ALA A 47 4.86 6.11 -3.65
C ALA A 47 5.16 6.44 -5.12
N ASP A 48 4.17 6.30 -6.02
CA ASP A 48 4.29 6.69 -7.42
C ASP A 48 4.62 8.19 -7.56
N ARG A 49 3.94 9.03 -6.77
CA ARG A 49 4.19 10.48 -6.77
C ARG A 49 5.54 10.85 -6.17
N VAL A 50 6.00 10.12 -5.15
CA VAL A 50 7.35 10.27 -4.58
C VAL A 50 8.39 9.91 -5.63
N GLN A 51 8.22 8.79 -6.34
CA GLN A 51 9.12 8.37 -7.41
C GLN A 51 9.16 9.38 -8.57
N ALA A 52 8.01 9.98 -8.90
CA ALA A 52 7.91 11.03 -9.90
C ALA A 52 8.42 12.41 -9.42
N GLY A 53 8.77 12.58 -8.13
CA GLY A 53 9.18 13.86 -7.56
C GLY A 53 8.05 14.90 -7.45
N THR A 54 6.79 14.43 -7.40
CA THR A 54 5.57 15.28 -7.40
C THR A 54 4.73 15.14 -6.12
N ALA A 55 5.19 14.35 -5.16
CA ALA A 55 4.52 14.22 -3.86
C ALA A 55 4.71 15.51 -3.03
N THR A 56 3.65 15.94 -2.35
CA THR A 56 3.74 17.05 -1.39
C THR A 56 4.31 16.57 -0.04
N PRO A 57 4.80 17.48 0.82
CA PRO A 57 5.20 17.12 2.17
C PRO A 57 4.09 16.43 2.97
N GLU A 58 2.84 16.87 2.82
CA GLU A 58 1.68 16.31 3.50
C GLU A 58 1.40 14.87 3.03
N GLU A 59 1.53 14.60 1.73
CA GLU A 59 1.40 13.26 1.17
C GLU A 59 2.50 12.32 1.67
N ILE A 60 3.74 12.81 1.77
CA ILE A 60 4.85 12.03 2.35
C ILE A 60 4.55 11.70 3.82
N VAL A 61 4.11 12.68 4.61
CA VAL A 61 3.75 12.46 6.02
C VAL A 61 2.60 11.46 6.13
N ARG A 62 1.56 11.58 5.32
CA ARG A 62 0.43 10.64 5.28
C ARG A 62 0.89 9.22 4.97
N GLY A 63 1.75 9.05 3.95
CA GLY A 63 2.34 7.76 3.63
C GLY A 63 3.12 7.16 4.80
N LEU A 64 3.92 7.97 5.50
CA LEU A 64 4.66 7.54 6.69
C LEU A 64 3.73 7.16 7.86
N GLN A 65 2.64 7.90 8.06
CA GLN A 65 1.64 7.58 9.08
C GLN A 65 0.98 6.22 8.81
N ILE A 66 0.61 5.96 7.55
CA ILE A 66 0.03 4.66 7.15
C ILE A 66 1.06 3.54 7.33
N LEU A 67 2.31 3.74 6.93
CA LEU A 67 3.35 2.71 7.04
C LEU A 67 3.76 2.44 8.50
N THR A 68 3.56 3.39 9.41
CA THR A 68 3.93 3.27 10.83
C THR A 68 2.80 2.63 11.65
N PRO A 69 2.96 1.42 12.21
CA PRO A 69 1.85 0.68 12.84
C PRO A 69 1.12 1.39 13.99
N SER A 70 1.83 2.16 14.82
CA SER A 70 1.22 2.93 15.90
C SER A 70 0.33 4.07 15.37
N MET A 71 0.79 4.80 14.36
CA MET A 71 0.05 5.91 13.76
C MET A 71 -1.11 5.40 12.89
N ARG A 72 -0.88 4.34 12.12
CA ARG A 72 -1.95 3.68 11.35
C ARG A 72 -3.13 3.24 12.21
N ARG A 73 -2.86 2.68 13.40
CA ARG A 73 -3.95 2.30 14.33
C ARG A 73 -4.79 3.50 14.75
N GLN A 74 -4.16 4.64 15.03
CA GLN A 74 -4.88 5.88 15.35
C GLN A 74 -5.75 6.34 14.18
N LEU A 75 -5.21 6.31 12.95
CA LEU A 75 -5.99 6.66 11.74
C LEU A 75 -7.21 5.75 11.55
N ILE A 76 -7.04 4.44 11.76
CA ILE A 76 -8.16 3.48 11.66
C ILE A 76 -9.21 3.77 12.74
N GLU A 77 -8.80 4.09 13.96
CA GLU A 77 -9.73 4.47 15.03
C GLU A 77 -10.50 5.76 14.69
N GLU A 78 -9.82 6.75 14.10
CA GLU A 78 -10.41 8.02 13.65
C GLU A 78 -11.41 7.83 12.49
N GLU A 79 -11.13 6.95 11.52
CA GLU A 79 -12.02 6.67 10.38
C GLU A 79 -13.28 5.87 10.75
N ASN A 80 -13.30 5.24 11.92
CA ASN A 80 -14.44 4.45 12.43
C ASN A 80 -15.33 5.23 13.44
N LEU A 81 -15.01 6.49 13.72
CA LEU A 81 -15.77 7.42 14.56
C LEU A 81 -16.71 8.30 13.73
#